data_AF-A0A1B2R8B8-F1
#
_entry.id   AF-A0A1B2R8B8-F1
#
_cell.length_a   1.000
_cell.length_b   1.000
_cell.length_c   1.000
_cell.angle_alpha   90.00
_cell.angle_beta   90.00
_cell.angle_gamma   90.00
#
_symmetry.space_group_name_H-M   'P 1'
#
loop_
_entity.id
_entity.type
_entity.pdbx_description
1 polymer ?
#
loop_
_entity_poly.entity_id
_entity_poly.type
_entity_poly.pdbx_seq_one_letter_code
_entity_poly.pdbx_strand_id
1 'polypeptide(L)'
;MDGKRISVYAARPAEVRSVYSKSNYGILCREAHIINKVACPTKLIEYLSFAVLPIMGTPQVGDFTDMGMCYATMEQFSASHLPTGIEYSEMVANNFIVLQRLAELANSGRKQLLAQLR
;
A
#
# COMPACT_ATOMS: atom_id res chain seq x y z
N MET A 1 32.28 3.18 0.54
CA MET A 1 30.97 3.62 0.03
C MET A 1 30.39 4.54 1.07
N ASP A 2 30.45 5.84 0.79
CA ASP A 2 30.38 6.92 1.77
C ASP A 2 28.99 7.59 1.78
N GLY A 3 28.58 8.12 2.93
CA GLY A 3 27.54 9.16 3.04
C GLY A 3 26.06 8.75 3.13
N LYS A 4 25.46 8.89 4.33
CA LYS A 4 24.01 8.83 4.68
C LYS A 4 23.14 7.79 3.95
N ARG A 5 23.02 6.59 4.55
CA ARG A 5 22.03 5.56 4.17
C ARG A 5 20.63 5.79 4.77
N ILE A 6 20.46 6.83 5.59
CA ILE A 6 19.21 7.14 6.27
C ILE A 6 19.01 8.66 6.22
N SER A 7 17.85 9.08 5.74
CA SER A 7 17.38 10.47 5.77
C SER A 7 16.06 10.54 6.51
N VAL A 8 15.94 11.47 7.46
CA VAL A 8 14.70 11.70 8.20
C VAL A 8 14.26 13.14 7.92
N TYR A 9 13.04 13.29 7.42
CA TYR A 9 12.44 14.59 7.13
C TYR A 9 10.91 14.45 7.09
N ALA A 10 10.22 15.58 7.24
CA ALA A 10 8.78 15.67 6.98
C ALA A 10 8.57 16.12 5.53
N ALA A 11 7.90 15.30 4.73
CA ALA A 11 7.53 15.66 3.37
C ALA A 11 6.19 16.40 3.37
N ARG A 12 6.10 17.51 2.62
CA ARG A 12 4.83 18.19 2.34
C ARG A 12 4.00 17.35 1.36
N PRO A 13 2.67 17.48 1.33
CA PRO A 13 1.81 16.72 0.39
C PRO A 13 2.26 16.81 -1.08
N ALA A 14 2.76 17.97 -1.53
CA ALA A 14 3.28 18.16 -2.88
C ALA A 14 4.55 17.35 -3.19
N GLU A 15 5.33 17.00 -2.17
CA GLU A 15 6.61 16.28 -2.31
C GLU A 15 6.43 14.76 -2.27
N VAL A 16 5.33 14.28 -1.67
CA VAL A 16 5.01 12.86 -1.48
C VAL A 16 5.15 12.06 -2.77
N ARG A 17 4.65 12.60 -3.90
CA ARG A 17 4.78 11.98 -5.23
C ARG A 17 6.25 11.73 -5.60
N SER A 18 7.13 12.71 -5.38
CA SER A 18 8.55 12.59 -5.72
C SER A 18 9.28 11.58 -4.85
N VAL A 19 8.84 11.42 -3.59
CA VAL A 19 9.38 10.41 -2.66
C VAL A 19 9.02 9.01 -3.14
N TYR A 20 7.73 8.76 -3.41
CA TYR A 20 7.29 7.43 -3.82
C TYR A 20 7.77 7.03 -5.21
N SER A 21 7.88 7.98 -6.16
CA SER A 21 8.40 7.65 -7.50
C SER A 21 9.86 7.17 -7.50
N LYS A 22 10.59 7.38 -6.41
CA LYS A 22 11.98 6.93 -6.23
C LYS A 22 12.08 5.71 -5.30
N SER A 23 10.95 5.17 -4.84
CA SER A 23 10.89 4.10 -3.86
C SER A 23 10.35 2.83 -4.52
N ASN A 24 10.97 1.69 -4.25
CA ASN A 24 10.45 0.39 -4.66
C ASN A 24 9.58 -0.25 -3.57
N TYR A 25 9.91 -0.02 -2.30
CA TYR A 25 9.20 -0.61 -1.18
C TYR A 25 8.80 0.44 -0.16
N GLY A 26 7.69 0.20 0.52
CA GLY A 26 7.17 1.08 1.56
C GLY A 26 6.76 0.26 2.77
N ILE A 27 7.39 0.51 3.93
CA ILE A 27 7.03 -0.18 5.16
C ILE A 27 5.73 0.44 5.69
N LEU A 28 4.75 -0.42 5.99
CA LEU A 28 3.53 -0.04 6.69
C LEU A 28 3.61 -0.51 8.13
N CYS A 29 4.00 0.40 9.02
CA CYS A 29 4.08 0.15 10.46
C CYS A 29 2.68 0.08 11.09
N ARG A 30 2.02 -1.07 10.97
CA ARG A 30 0.74 -1.38 11.62
C ARG A 30 0.87 -2.67 12.41
N GLU A 31 0.18 -2.71 13.54
CA GLU A 31 0.07 -3.87 14.41
C GLU A 31 -1.29 -4.56 14.23
N ALA A 32 -1.39 -5.80 14.72
CA ALA A 32 -2.64 -6.55 14.71
C ALA A 32 -3.62 -5.92 15.72
N HIS A 33 -4.46 -5.00 15.24
CA HIS A 33 -5.46 -4.31 16.05
C HIS A 33 -6.79 -4.23 15.31
N ILE A 34 -7.91 -4.31 16.04
CA ILE A 34 -9.26 -4.30 15.44
C ILE A 34 -9.52 -3.05 14.60
N ILE A 35 -9.00 -1.89 15.00
CA ILE A 35 -9.13 -0.64 14.23
C ILE A 35 -8.41 -0.74 12.89
N ASN A 36 -7.27 -1.44 12.82
CA ASN A 36 -6.52 -1.59 11.57
C ASN A 36 -7.25 -2.52 10.60
N LYS A 37 -8.00 -3.52 11.10
CA LYS A 37 -8.83 -4.42 10.27
C LYS A 37 -9.91 -3.69 9.48
N VAL A 38 -10.42 -2.57 10.01
CA VAL A 38 -11.48 -1.78 9.38
C VAL A 38 -10.96 -0.48 8.74
N ALA A 39 -9.63 -0.30 8.70
CA ALA A 39 -9.02 0.93 8.21
C ALA A 39 -8.84 0.91 6.69
N CYS A 40 -8.93 2.09 6.07
CA CYS A 40 -8.46 2.34 4.70
C CYS A 40 -7.29 3.34 4.74
N PRO A 41 -6.06 2.92 5.09
CA PRO A 41 -4.97 3.83 5.35
C PRO A 41 -4.46 4.51 4.07
N THR A 42 -4.42 5.85 4.08
CA THR A 42 -3.96 6.67 2.96
C THR A 42 -2.58 6.25 2.44
N LYS A 43 -1.66 5.88 3.34
CA LYS A 43 -0.30 5.44 2.98
C LYS A 43 -0.28 4.18 2.12
N LEU A 44 -1.17 3.23 2.39
CA LEU A 44 -1.23 2.01 1.59
C LEU A 44 -1.75 2.32 0.19
N ILE A 45 -2.83 3.10 0.08
CA ILE A 45 -3.34 3.58 -1.21
C ILE A 45 -2.27 4.33 -2.00
N GLU A 46 -1.53 5.23 -1.35
CA GLU A 46 -0.41 5.94 -1.96
C GLU A 46 0.65 4.96 -2.49
N TYR A 47 1.08 3.98 -1.68
CA TYR A 47 2.08 3.00 -2.10
C TYR A 47 1.65 2.27 -3.38
N LEU A 48 0.44 1.71 -3.38
CA LEU A 48 -0.08 1.00 -4.54
C LEU A 48 -0.19 1.93 -5.77
N SER A 49 -0.57 3.20 -5.57
CA SER A 49 -0.76 4.16 -6.66
C SER A 49 0.54 4.56 -7.33
N PHE A 50 1.67 4.43 -6.64
CA PHE A 50 3.00 4.80 -7.12
C PHE A 50 3.89 3.58 -7.39
N ALA A 51 3.29 2.39 -7.57
CA ALA A 51 4.02 1.15 -7.82
C ALA A 51 5.04 0.79 -6.72
N VAL A 52 4.80 1.25 -5.48
CA VAL A 52 5.59 0.90 -4.30
C VAL A 52 5.00 -0.37 -3.69
N LEU A 53 5.79 -1.43 -3.61
CA LEU A 53 5.35 -2.68 -2.98
C LEU A 53 5.32 -2.52 -1.46
N PRO A 54 4.16 -2.72 -0.79
CA PRO A 54 4.07 -2.59 0.65
C PRO A 54 4.83 -3.72 1.36
N ILE A 55 5.59 -3.37 2.39
CA ILE A 55 6.13 -4.31 3.37
C ILE A 55 5.23 -4.22 4.62
N MET A 56 4.51 -5.29 4.93
CA MET A 56 3.46 -5.28 5.95
C MET A 56 3.93 -5.94 7.25
N GLY A 57 3.72 -5.26 8.37
CA GLY A 57 3.89 -5.86 9.70
C GLY A 57 2.78 -6.86 10.06
N THR A 58 1.60 -6.71 9.46
CA THR A 58 0.48 -7.65 9.56
C THR A 58 -0.36 -7.58 8.29
N PRO A 59 -0.91 -8.70 7.80
CA PRO A 59 -1.85 -8.68 6.69
C PRO A 59 -3.21 -8.08 7.05
N GLN A 60 -3.53 -7.95 8.34
CA GLN A 60 -4.87 -7.57 8.82
C GLN A 60 -5.10 -6.05 8.79
N VAL A 61 -5.03 -5.47 7.59
CA VAL A 61 -5.22 -4.04 7.36
C VAL A 61 -6.28 -3.82 6.28
N GLY A 62 -7.45 -3.33 6.69
CA GLY A 62 -8.61 -3.16 5.82
C GLY A 62 -8.96 -4.44 5.07
N ASP A 63 -9.56 -4.25 3.89
CA ASP A 63 -9.95 -5.35 3.01
C ASP A 63 -8.88 -5.69 1.96
N PHE A 64 -7.70 -5.07 2.03
CA PHE A 64 -6.72 -5.09 0.93
C PHE A 64 -6.23 -6.50 0.61
N THR A 65 -5.84 -7.27 1.62
CA THR A 65 -5.37 -8.66 1.43
C THR A 65 -6.50 -9.56 0.94
N ASP A 66 -7.72 -9.35 1.43
CA ASP A 66 -8.90 -10.12 1.05
C ASP A 66 -9.30 -9.83 -0.41
N MET A 67 -9.03 -8.62 -0.89
CA MET A 67 -9.17 -8.23 -2.30
C MET A 67 -8.03 -8.73 -3.20
N GLY A 68 -7.03 -9.41 -2.62
CA GLY A 68 -5.92 -10.03 -3.32
C GLY A 68 -4.66 -9.18 -3.39
N MET A 69 -4.50 -8.14 -2.57
CA MET A 69 -3.28 -7.31 -2.57
C MET A 69 -2.04 -8.15 -2.26
N CYS A 70 -1.00 -7.97 -3.08
CA CYS A 70 0.33 -8.51 -2.86
C CYS A 70 1.16 -7.58 -1.97
N TYR A 71 1.95 -8.17 -1.07
CA TYR A 71 2.83 -7.46 -0.16
C TYR A 71 4.04 -8.33 0.16
N ALA A 72 5.12 -7.71 0.64
CA ALA A 72 6.23 -8.40 1.26
C ALA A 72 6.06 -8.40 2.80
N THR A 73 6.62 -9.38 3.48
CA THR A 73 6.55 -9.47 4.95
C THR A 73 7.77 -8.84 5.62
N MET A 74 7.65 -8.52 6.91
CA MET A 74 8.78 -8.06 7.71
C MET A 74 9.88 -9.14 7.81
N GLU A 75 9.53 -10.42 7.79
CA GLU A 75 10.47 -11.54 7.78
C GLU A 75 11.30 -11.54 6.48
N GLN A 76 10.64 -11.42 5.32
CA GLN A 76 11.31 -11.30 4.02
C GLN A 76 12.26 -10.10 3.99
N PHE A 77 11.84 -8.97 4.54
CA PHE A 77 12.70 -7.79 4.68
C PHE A 77 13.93 -8.07 5.57
N SER A 78 13.72 -8.66 6.75
CA SER A 78 14.79 -8.97 7.69
C SER A 78 15.81 -9.97 7.13
N ALA A 79 15.35 -10.90 6.29
CA ALA A 79 16.17 -11.90 5.62
C ALA A 79 16.85 -11.40 4.34
N SER A 80 16.68 -10.11 3.97
CA SER A 80 17.11 -9.56 2.68
C SER A 80 16.57 -10.34 1.46
N HIS A 81 15.37 -10.90 1.60
CA HIS A 81 14.70 -11.74 0.60
C HIS A 81 13.40 -11.09 0.14
N LEU A 82 13.49 -9.82 -0.29
CA LEU A 82 12.36 -9.11 -0.86
C LEU A 82 12.11 -9.54 -2.31
N PRO A 83 10.85 -9.52 -2.78
CA PRO A 83 10.52 -9.79 -4.18
C PRO A 83 11.24 -8.84 -5.13
N THR A 84 11.90 -9.32 -6.18
CA THR A 84 12.61 -8.48 -7.16
C THR A 84 12.29 -8.88 -8.60
N GLY A 85 12.69 -8.05 -9.57
CA GLY A 85 12.58 -8.38 -10.99
C GLY A 85 11.14 -8.65 -11.45
N ILE A 86 10.91 -9.83 -12.02
CA ILE A 86 9.61 -10.24 -12.57
C ILE A 86 8.58 -10.39 -11.45
N GLU A 87 8.93 -11.05 -10.34
CA GLU A 87 8.05 -11.25 -9.19
C GLU A 87 7.53 -9.91 -8.65
N TYR A 88 8.43 -8.94 -8.46
CA TYR A 88 8.06 -7.58 -8.05
C TYR A 88 7.05 -6.95 -9.02
N SER A 89 7.32 -7.07 -10.32
CA SER A 89 6.51 -6.45 -11.37
C SER A 89 5.10 -7.04 -11.41
N GLU A 90 4.98 -8.36 -11.25
CA GLU A 90 3.70 -9.07 -11.18
C GLU A 90 2.90 -8.67 -9.94
N MET A 91 3.56 -8.60 -8.77
CA MET A 91 2.92 -8.18 -7.52
C MET A 91 2.39 -6.74 -7.60
N VAL A 92 3.18 -5.82 -8.18
CA VAL A 92 2.76 -4.44 -8.41
C VAL A 92 1.62 -4.35 -9.41
N ALA A 93 1.67 -5.10 -10.51
CA ALA A 93 0.59 -5.14 -11.51
C ALA A 93 -0.73 -5.61 -10.87
N ASN A 94 -0.68 -6.65 -10.04
CA ASN A 94 -1.85 -7.11 -9.29
C ASN A 94 -2.36 -6.06 -8.30
N ASN A 95 -1.48 -5.32 -7.64
CA ASN A 95 -1.88 -4.24 -6.74
C ASN A 95 -2.61 -3.09 -7.44
N PHE A 96 -2.29 -2.78 -8.70
CA PHE A 96 -3.08 -1.84 -9.49
C PHE A 96 -4.51 -2.34 -9.74
N ILE A 97 -4.71 -3.65 -9.92
CA ILE A 97 -6.04 -4.25 -10.05
C ILE A 97 -6.82 -4.08 -8.75
N VAL A 98 -6.19 -4.27 -7.59
CA VAL A 98 -6.83 -4.06 -6.28
C VAL A 98 -7.27 -2.60 -6.10
N LEU A 99 -6.45 -1.64 -6.52
CA LEU A 99 -6.84 -0.22 -6.51
C LEU A 99 -8.07 0.06 -7.38
N GLN A 100 -8.14 -0.55 -8.57
CA GLN A 100 -9.30 -0.41 -9.45
C GLN A 100 -10.56 -0.97 -8.78
N ARG A 101 -10.48 -2.16 -8.17
CA ARG A 101 -11.59 -2.77 -7.41
C ARG A 101 -12.06 -1.88 -6.25
N LEU A 102 -11.12 -1.27 -5.53
CA LEU A 102 -11.45 -0.33 -4.44
C LEU A 102 -12.18 0.91 -4.97
N ALA A 103 -11.73 1.47 -6.09
CA ALA A 103 -12.39 2.62 -6.70
C ALA A 103 -13.80 2.28 -7.20
N GLU A 104 -13.98 1.09 -7.78
CA GLU A 104 -15.29 0.58 -8.21
C GLU A 104 -16.22 0.38 -7.02
N LEU A 105 -15.74 -0.22 -5.92
CA LEU A 105 -16.49 -0.40 -4.68
C LEU A 105 -16.93 0.93 -4.07
N ALA A 106 -16.03 1.92 -4.02
CA ALA A 106 -16.37 3.24 -3.51
C ALA A 106 -17.44 3.93 -4.39
N ASN A 107 -17.34 3.80 -5.71
CA ASN A 107 -18.29 4.38 -6.63
C ASN A 107 -19.67 3.68 -6.57
N SER A 108 -19.70 2.35 -6.45
CA SER A 108 -20.94 1.59 -6.32
C SER A 108 -21.65 1.90 -5.01
N GLY A 109 -20.92 1.90 -3.88
CA GLY A 109 -21.43 2.28 -2.57
C GLY A 109 -21.98 3.71 -2.56
N ARG A 110 -21.30 4.66 -3.19
CA ARG A 110 -21.79 6.03 -3.36
C ARG A 110 -23.12 6.08 -4.11
N LYS A 111 -23.26 5.35 -5.22
CA LYS A 111 -24.51 5.29 -6.00
C LYS A 111 -25.66 4.71 -5.18
N GLN A 112 -25.39 3.64 -4.42
CA GLN A 112 -26.38 3.01 -3.55
C GLN A 112 -26.85 3.96 -2.45
N LEU A 113 -25.94 4.65 -1.78
CA LEU A 113 -26.29 5.65 -0.75
C LEU A 113 -27.15 6.77 -1.32
N LEU A 114 -26.79 7.33 -2.47
CA LEU A 114 -27.56 8.40 -3.12
C LEU A 114 -28.97 7.94 -3.55
N ALA A 115 -29.15 6.66 -3.87
CA ALA A 115 -30.46 6.11 -4.21
C ALA A 115 -31.40 5.99 -2.99
N GLN A 116 -30.85 5.88 -1.78
CA GLN A 116 -31.61 5.79 -0.53
C GLN A 116 -31.98 7.16 0.06
N LEU A 117 -31.35 8.25 -0.43
CA LEU A 117 -31.60 9.63 0.00
C LEU A 117 -32.67 10.35 -0.85
N ARG A 118 -33.32 9.62 -1.76
CA ARG A 118 -34.43 10.12 -2.60
C ARG A 118 -35.76 9.60 -2.08
#